data_AF-A0A0L7L0Y3-F1
#
_entry.id   AF-A0A0L7L0Y3-F1
#
_cell.length_a   1.000
_cell.length_b   1.000
_cell.length_c   1.000
_cell.angle_alpha   90.00
_cell.angle_beta   90.00
_cell.angle_gamma   90.00
#
_symmetry.space_group_name_H-M   'P 1'
#
loop_
_entity.id
_entity.type
_entity.pdbx_description
1 polymer ?
#
loop_
_entity_poly.entity_id
_entity_poly.type
_entity_poly.pdbx_seq_one_letter_code
_entity_poly.pdbx_strand_id
1 'polypeptide(L)'
;MCRSEQLEGGEWTEDEDQVMQLEANFIISAFGSGLYETDVKEAMTSVKLNRWGLPDVNEKTMQSCSNPQVFIGGDLAGVAETTVESVNDGKTAAWFMHCFLQFHCPIDDVDLSVEVCGITFENPFGLASAPPTTSSAMIRRAFEQGWGFVVTKTFGLDKVVIASIMCSYNEADWVELAQKAQASGADALELNLSCPHGMGESGMGLACGQIPFFVKLTPNITDIVSIAVAAHQGGASGVSAINTVSGLMTVKSDATPWPAVGKSTSRTSLASLWPPTRGERAASRPSTPSPG
;
A
#
# COMPACT_ATOMS: atom_id res chain seq x y z
N MET A 1 -53.30 12.12 33.07
CA MET A 1 -52.16 11.19 33.23
C MET A 1 -52.18 10.71 34.68
N CYS A 2 -52.14 9.41 34.92
CA CYS A 2 -52.06 8.87 36.28
C CYS A 2 -50.62 8.98 36.80
N ARG A 3 -50.43 9.10 38.11
CA ARG A 3 -49.09 9.12 38.71
C ARG A 3 -48.47 7.73 38.58
N SER A 4 -47.26 7.66 38.05
CA SER A 4 -46.44 6.44 38.08
C SER A 4 -45.47 6.47 39.27
N GLU A 5 -45.30 5.35 39.96
CA GLU A 5 -44.28 5.18 41.00
C GLU A 5 -43.49 3.88 40.83
N GLN A 6 -42.23 3.91 41.26
CA GLN A 6 -41.34 2.75 41.23
C GLN A 6 -41.38 2.04 42.59
N LEU A 7 -41.72 0.76 42.59
CA LEU A 7 -41.72 -0.10 43.77
C LEU A 7 -40.28 -0.44 44.18
N GLU A 8 -40.07 -0.92 45.41
CA GLU A 8 -38.74 -1.33 45.90
C GLU A 8 -38.07 -2.41 45.03
N GLY A 9 -38.86 -3.22 44.32
CA GLY A 9 -38.38 -4.23 43.35
C GLY A 9 -37.98 -3.67 41.98
N GLY A 10 -38.09 -2.36 41.74
CA GLY A 10 -37.78 -1.70 40.48
C GLY A 10 -38.90 -1.72 39.44
N GLU A 11 -39.99 -2.45 39.70
CA GLU A 11 -41.21 -2.44 38.89
C GLU A 11 -41.94 -1.09 38.99
N TRP A 12 -42.56 -0.67 37.89
CA TRP A 12 -43.35 0.56 37.83
C TRP A 12 -44.83 0.23 37.91
N THR A 13 -45.55 0.96 38.76
CA THR A 13 -47.02 0.88 38.87
C THR A 13 -47.63 2.25 38.61
N GLU A 14 -48.89 2.25 38.14
CA GLU A 14 -49.69 3.46 37.98
C GLU A 14 -50.75 3.53 39.09
N ASP A 15 -50.89 4.70 39.71
CA ASP A 15 -51.92 4.98 40.71
C ASP A 15 -53.11 5.68 40.03
N GLU A 16 -54.20 4.94 39.85
CA GLU A 16 -55.43 5.42 39.21
C GLU A 16 -56.17 6.49 40.03
N ASP A 17 -55.95 6.55 41.35
CA ASP A 17 -56.57 7.54 42.23
C ASP A 17 -55.83 8.90 42.16
N GLN A 18 -54.55 8.89 41.77
CA GLN A 18 -53.71 10.08 41.64
C GLN A 18 -53.64 10.58 40.19
N VAL A 19 -54.65 11.32 39.77
CA VAL A 19 -54.76 11.84 38.39
C VAL A 19 -54.29 13.30 38.29
N MET A 20 -53.45 13.56 37.28
CA MET A 20 -53.11 14.92 36.82
C MET A 20 -53.91 15.27 35.56
N GLN A 21 -54.60 16.41 35.61
CA GLN A 21 -55.20 17.06 34.45
C GLN A 21 -54.28 18.17 33.96
N LEU A 22 -53.85 18.08 32.72
CA LEU A 22 -53.00 19.06 32.06
C LEU A 22 -53.76 19.60 30.84
N GLU A 23 -53.98 20.92 30.79
CA GLU A 23 -54.57 21.54 29.61
C GLU A 23 -53.52 21.61 28.49
N ALA A 24 -53.86 21.10 27.31
CA ALA A 24 -53.00 21.13 26.14
C ALA A 24 -53.82 21.34 24.86
N ASN A 25 -53.29 22.15 23.94
CA ASN A 25 -53.89 22.34 22.62
C ASN A 25 -53.41 21.29 21.61
N PHE A 26 -52.22 20.72 21.82
CA PHE A 26 -51.60 19.73 20.96
C PHE A 26 -50.91 18.66 21.81
N ILE A 27 -50.97 17.42 21.33
CA ILE A 27 -50.26 16.28 21.92
C ILE A 27 -49.39 15.67 20.82
N ILE A 28 -48.09 15.56 21.09
CA ILE A 28 -47.12 14.93 20.19
C ILE A 28 -46.59 13.69 20.91
N SER A 29 -46.86 12.51 20.34
CA SER A 29 -46.27 11.26 20.82
C SER A 29 -44.88 11.09 20.22
N ALA A 30 -43.91 10.81 21.08
CA ALA A 30 -42.51 10.54 20.70
C ALA A 30 -42.01 9.25 21.37
N PHE A 31 -42.84 8.21 21.43
CA PHE A 31 -42.51 6.91 22.05
C PHE A 31 -41.50 6.07 21.26
N GLY A 32 -40.99 6.58 20.14
CA GLY A 32 -40.07 5.91 19.25
C GLY A 32 -40.74 5.34 18.00
N SER A 33 -40.02 4.49 17.28
CA SER A 33 -40.46 3.82 16.05
C SER A 33 -40.24 2.32 16.18
N GLY A 34 -40.97 1.54 15.40
CA GLY A 34 -40.82 0.08 15.35
C GLY A 34 -41.26 -0.48 14.01
N LEU A 35 -40.98 -1.76 13.79
CA LEU A 35 -41.38 -2.48 12.60
C LEU A 35 -42.78 -3.09 12.82
N TYR A 36 -43.83 -2.39 12.38
CA TYR A 36 -45.21 -2.82 12.60
C TYR A 36 -45.89 -3.40 11.36
N GLU A 37 -45.63 -2.81 10.19
CA GLU A 37 -46.28 -3.15 8.92
C GLU A 37 -46.10 -4.63 8.54
N THR A 38 -47.23 -5.31 8.30
CA THR A 38 -47.25 -6.75 7.99
C THR A 38 -46.63 -7.03 6.63
N ASP A 39 -46.97 -6.25 5.60
CA ASP A 39 -46.46 -6.44 4.24
C ASP A 39 -44.93 -6.36 4.19
N VAL A 40 -44.33 -5.49 5.01
CA VAL A 40 -42.86 -5.35 5.12
C VAL A 40 -42.26 -6.59 5.80
N LYS A 41 -42.90 -7.12 6.85
CA LYS A 41 -42.46 -8.35 7.51
C LYS A 41 -42.57 -9.56 6.58
N GLU A 42 -43.63 -9.64 5.78
CA GLU A 42 -43.85 -10.69 4.79
C GLU A 42 -42.80 -10.65 3.67
N ALA A 43 -42.41 -9.46 3.22
CA ALA A 43 -41.33 -9.29 2.26
C ALA A 43 -39.97 -9.81 2.79
N MET A 44 -39.78 -9.83 4.12
CA MET A 44 -38.59 -10.36 4.78
C MET A 44 -38.74 -11.81 5.25
N THR A 45 -39.66 -12.60 4.69
CA THR A 45 -39.96 -13.99 5.12
C THR A 45 -38.76 -14.92 5.27
N SER A 46 -37.66 -14.69 4.55
CA SER A 46 -36.41 -15.47 4.70
C SER A 46 -35.55 -15.08 5.92
N VAL A 47 -35.88 -13.96 6.59
CA VAL A 47 -35.17 -13.42 7.75
C VAL A 47 -36.01 -13.68 9.00
N LYS A 48 -35.45 -14.41 9.96
CA LYS A 48 -36.06 -14.65 11.27
C LYS A 48 -36.08 -13.35 12.06
N LEU A 49 -37.21 -13.05 12.69
CA LEU A 49 -37.34 -11.93 13.61
C LEU A 49 -37.07 -12.39 15.05
N ASN A 50 -36.46 -11.52 15.85
CA ASN A 50 -36.19 -11.72 17.26
C ASN A 50 -37.44 -11.40 18.13
N ARG A 51 -37.31 -11.51 19.46
CA ARG A 51 -38.42 -11.26 20.40
C ARG A 51 -39.00 -9.85 20.35
N TRP A 52 -38.26 -8.89 19.79
CA TRP A 52 -38.67 -7.50 19.63
C TRP A 52 -39.32 -7.22 18.26
N GLY A 53 -39.47 -8.24 17.41
CA GLY A 53 -40.05 -8.11 16.07
C GLY A 53 -39.11 -7.48 15.05
N LEU A 54 -37.80 -7.43 15.34
CA LEU A 54 -36.75 -6.95 14.43
C LEU A 54 -35.93 -8.13 13.87
N PRO A 55 -35.29 -8.01 12.71
CA PRO A 55 -34.35 -8.99 12.18
C PRO A 55 -33.35 -9.53 13.22
N ASP A 56 -33.22 -10.85 13.28
CA ASP A 56 -32.20 -11.55 14.06
C ASP A 56 -30.89 -11.56 13.26
N VAL A 57 -29.89 -10.82 13.76
CA VAL A 57 -28.61 -10.58 13.08
C VAL A 57 -27.42 -10.94 13.96
N ASN A 58 -26.32 -11.32 13.34
CA ASN A 58 -25.05 -11.43 14.01
C ASN A 58 -24.41 -10.05 14.16
N GLU A 59 -24.31 -9.57 15.40
CA GLU A 59 -23.79 -8.23 15.74
C GLU A 59 -22.33 -7.98 15.31
N LYS A 60 -21.58 -9.01 14.93
CA LYS A 60 -20.21 -8.85 14.40
C LYS A 60 -20.13 -8.75 12.90
N THR A 61 -21.09 -9.35 12.19
CA THR A 61 -21.05 -9.47 10.72
C THR A 61 -22.18 -8.73 10.03
N MET A 62 -23.20 -8.30 10.78
CA MET A 62 -24.46 -7.74 10.29
C MET A 62 -25.24 -8.71 9.39
N GLN A 63 -24.87 -9.99 9.38
CA GLN A 63 -25.51 -11.01 8.59
C GLN A 63 -26.75 -11.53 9.31
N SER A 64 -27.82 -11.83 8.57
CA SER A 64 -28.99 -12.50 9.14
C SER A 64 -28.61 -13.88 9.69
N CYS A 65 -29.10 -14.18 10.89
CA CYS A 65 -28.92 -15.48 11.53
C CYS A 65 -29.63 -16.62 10.80
N SER A 66 -30.60 -16.33 9.92
CA SER A 66 -31.40 -17.33 9.20
C SER A 66 -31.14 -17.36 7.70
N ASN A 67 -30.62 -16.28 7.10
CA ASN A 67 -30.31 -16.23 5.67
C ASN A 67 -28.91 -15.65 5.43
N PRO A 68 -27.92 -16.48 5.03
CA PRO A 68 -26.54 -16.02 4.84
C PRO A 68 -26.37 -15.03 3.67
N GLN A 69 -27.35 -14.91 2.77
CA GLN A 69 -27.31 -13.96 1.66
C GLN A 69 -27.84 -12.57 2.03
N VAL A 70 -28.40 -12.41 3.23
CA VAL A 70 -29.03 -11.16 3.65
C VAL A 70 -28.23 -10.54 4.79
N PHE A 71 -27.96 -9.25 4.67
CA PHE A 71 -27.29 -8.43 5.68
C PHE A 71 -28.21 -7.26 6.05
N ILE A 72 -28.29 -6.94 7.34
CA ILE A 72 -29.15 -5.88 7.87
C ILE A 72 -28.32 -5.04 8.85
N GLY A 73 -28.41 -3.72 8.74
CA GLY A 73 -27.73 -2.76 9.61
C GLY A 73 -28.59 -1.54 9.92
N GLY A 74 -28.15 -0.71 10.87
CA GLY A 74 -28.85 0.49 11.33
C GLY A 74 -30.01 0.18 12.26
N ASP A 75 -30.93 1.14 12.43
CA ASP A 75 -32.07 1.03 13.35
C ASP A 75 -32.87 -0.27 13.17
N LEU A 76 -32.98 -0.76 11.93
CA LEU A 76 -33.68 -2.00 11.61
C LEU A 76 -33.00 -3.24 12.20
N ALA A 77 -31.67 -3.25 12.35
CA ALA A 77 -30.95 -4.33 13.01
C ALA A 77 -31.18 -4.34 14.54
N GLY A 78 -31.70 -3.25 15.11
CA GLY A 78 -32.00 -3.16 16.54
C GLY A 78 -30.79 -3.08 17.45
N VAL A 79 -29.63 -2.71 16.90
CA VAL A 79 -28.34 -2.60 17.62
C VAL A 79 -27.74 -1.20 17.59
N ALA A 80 -28.21 -0.34 16.69
CA ALA A 80 -27.78 1.06 16.58
C ALA A 80 -28.84 1.98 17.19
N GLU A 81 -28.41 2.98 17.95
CA GLU A 81 -29.26 4.04 18.50
C GLU A 81 -28.89 5.43 17.93
N THR A 82 -27.78 5.50 17.20
CA THR A 82 -27.23 6.75 16.64
C THR A 82 -26.91 6.62 15.15
N THR A 83 -26.84 7.77 14.47
CA THR A 83 -26.43 7.83 13.06
C THR A 83 -25.05 7.21 12.83
N VAL A 84 -24.10 7.42 13.76
CA VAL A 84 -22.72 6.92 13.59
C VAL A 84 -22.65 5.40 13.73
N GLU A 85 -23.46 4.82 14.62
CA GLU A 85 -23.58 3.36 14.76
C GLU A 85 -24.22 2.75 13.51
N SER A 86 -25.31 3.35 13.01
CA SER A 86 -25.94 2.91 11.75
C SER A 86 -24.98 2.93 10.55
N VAL A 87 -24.12 3.95 10.46
CA VAL A 87 -23.07 4.03 9.44
C VAL A 87 -22.02 2.93 9.64
N ASN A 88 -21.64 2.65 10.88
CA ASN A 88 -20.70 1.60 11.21
C ASN A 88 -21.25 0.20 10.87
N ASP A 89 -22.54 -0.04 11.06
CA ASP A 89 -23.20 -1.29 10.66
C ASP A 89 -23.10 -1.50 9.16
N GLY A 90 -23.39 -0.45 8.37
CA GLY A 90 -23.25 -0.51 6.91
C GLY A 90 -21.82 -0.82 6.46
N LYS A 91 -20.82 -0.21 7.09
CA LYS A 91 -19.40 -0.50 6.84
C LYS A 91 -19.06 -1.97 7.17
N THR A 92 -19.56 -2.47 8.28
CA THR A 92 -19.34 -3.85 8.75
C THR A 92 -19.98 -4.84 7.79
N ALA A 93 -21.25 -4.64 7.43
CA ALA A 93 -21.98 -5.45 6.47
C ALA A 93 -21.24 -5.51 5.12
N ALA A 94 -20.75 -4.37 4.60
CA ALA A 94 -20.06 -4.30 3.32
C ALA A 94 -18.80 -5.18 3.27
N TRP A 95 -18.02 -5.24 4.35
CA TRP A 95 -16.86 -6.13 4.44
C TRP A 95 -17.26 -7.60 4.33
N PHE A 96 -18.27 -8.02 5.09
CA PHE A 96 -18.70 -9.43 5.07
C PHE A 96 -19.47 -9.81 3.80
N MET A 97 -20.19 -8.87 3.19
CA MET A 97 -20.71 -9.04 1.84
C MET A 97 -19.58 -9.26 0.83
N HIS A 98 -18.50 -8.48 0.92
CA HIS A 98 -17.32 -8.68 0.09
C HIS A 98 -16.68 -10.07 0.31
N CYS A 99 -16.48 -10.47 1.56
CA CYS A 99 -15.96 -11.81 1.88
C CYS A 99 -16.89 -12.93 1.39
N PHE A 100 -18.20 -12.73 1.47
CA PHE A 100 -19.20 -13.68 0.99
C PHE A 100 -19.19 -13.81 -0.53
N LEU A 101 -19.02 -12.70 -1.25
CA LEU A 101 -19.02 -12.65 -2.70
C LEU A 101 -17.67 -13.03 -3.34
N GLN A 102 -16.56 -13.05 -2.58
CA GLN A 102 -15.20 -13.28 -3.06
C GLN A 102 -14.93 -12.58 -4.40
N PHE A 103 -14.84 -11.24 -4.37
CA PHE A 103 -14.73 -10.44 -5.58
C PHE A 103 -13.46 -10.81 -6.36
N HIS A 104 -13.67 -11.53 -7.46
CA HIS A 104 -12.68 -11.90 -8.45
C HIS A 104 -13.24 -11.46 -9.80
N CYS A 105 -12.47 -10.73 -10.57
CA CYS A 105 -12.86 -10.25 -11.89
C CYS A 105 -11.88 -10.75 -12.96
N PRO A 106 -12.25 -10.75 -14.24
CA PRO A 106 -11.36 -11.21 -15.31
C PRO A 106 -10.02 -10.45 -15.42
N ILE A 107 -9.87 -9.32 -14.73
CA ILE A 107 -8.61 -8.58 -14.63
C ILE A 107 -7.62 -9.31 -13.69
N ASP A 108 -8.12 -10.00 -12.67
CA ASP A 108 -7.31 -10.76 -11.72
C ASP A 108 -6.68 -12.02 -12.36
N ASP A 109 -7.28 -12.51 -13.46
CA ASP A 109 -6.76 -13.63 -14.27
C ASP A 109 -5.64 -13.22 -15.24
N VAL A 110 -5.30 -11.93 -15.34
CA VAL A 110 -4.24 -11.47 -16.24
C VAL A 110 -2.88 -11.95 -15.73
N ASP A 111 -2.23 -12.78 -16.54
CA ASP A 111 -0.87 -13.24 -16.26
C ASP A 111 0.14 -12.07 -16.36
N LEU A 112 0.78 -11.76 -15.24
CA LEU A 112 1.81 -10.72 -15.14
C LEU A 112 3.23 -11.29 -15.24
N SER A 113 3.40 -12.60 -15.42
CA SER A 113 4.73 -13.22 -15.42
C SER A 113 5.57 -12.77 -16.61
N VAL A 114 6.88 -12.66 -16.38
CA VAL A 114 7.85 -12.27 -17.41
C VAL A 114 9.11 -13.12 -17.30
N GLU A 115 9.73 -13.43 -18.44
CA GLU A 115 11.05 -14.05 -18.50
C GLU A 115 12.08 -13.04 -19.00
N VAL A 116 13.13 -12.81 -18.21
CA VAL A 116 14.22 -11.88 -18.55
C VAL A 116 15.55 -12.57 -18.34
N CYS A 117 16.37 -12.63 -19.40
CA CYS A 117 17.70 -13.25 -19.36
C CYS A 117 17.71 -14.70 -18.83
N GLY A 118 16.64 -15.47 -19.10
CA GLY A 118 16.49 -16.86 -18.64
C GLY A 118 16.00 -17.01 -17.20
N ILE A 119 15.61 -15.92 -16.53
CA ILE A 119 14.99 -15.94 -15.21
C ILE A 119 13.51 -15.60 -15.35
N THR A 120 12.65 -16.46 -14.77
CA THR A 120 11.21 -16.24 -14.72
C THR A 120 10.82 -15.48 -13.45
N PHE A 121 10.01 -14.44 -13.61
CA PHE A 121 9.47 -13.63 -12.53
C PHE A 121 7.94 -13.76 -12.52
N GLU A 122 7.35 -13.93 -11.32
CA GLU A 122 5.90 -13.99 -11.15
C GLU A 122 5.20 -12.69 -11.58
N ASN A 123 5.91 -11.56 -11.46
CA ASN A 123 5.48 -10.24 -11.93
C ASN A 123 6.70 -9.34 -12.15
N PRO A 124 6.60 -8.25 -12.94
CA PRO A 124 7.74 -7.42 -13.32
C PRO A 124 8.14 -6.38 -12.25
N PHE A 125 7.55 -6.44 -11.05
CA PHE A 125 7.77 -5.42 -10.02
C PHE A 125 8.77 -5.92 -8.97
N GLY A 126 9.86 -5.17 -8.80
CA GLY A 126 10.90 -5.50 -7.83
C GLY A 126 11.43 -4.32 -7.03
N LEU A 127 11.95 -4.61 -5.84
CA LEU A 127 12.59 -3.60 -5.01
C LEU A 127 14.04 -3.39 -5.46
N ALA A 128 14.40 -2.14 -5.79
CA ALA A 128 15.78 -1.79 -6.13
C ALA A 128 16.71 -1.85 -4.89
N SER A 129 18.02 -1.94 -5.14
CA SER A 129 19.05 -1.84 -4.09
C SER A 129 19.04 -0.42 -3.51
N ALA A 130 18.34 -0.27 -2.38
CA ALA A 130 17.94 1.01 -1.79
C ALA A 130 17.54 0.80 -0.31
N PRO A 131 17.19 1.86 0.47
CA PRO A 131 16.78 1.70 1.86
C PRO A 131 15.70 0.61 2.12
N PRO A 132 14.72 0.36 1.23
CA PRO A 132 13.76 -0.74 1.37
C PRO A 132 14.37 -2.16 1.41
N THR A 133 15.60 -2.35 0.94
CA THR A 133 16.28 -3.67 0.91
C THR A 133 17.47 -3.75 1.87
N THR A 134 17.49 -2.91 2.92
CA THR A 134 18.59 -2.86 3.90
C THR A 134 18.71 -4.10 4.78
N SER A 135 17.61 -4.83 5.02
CA SER A 135 17.60 -6.02 5.88
C SER A 135 16.76 -7.15 5.30
N SER A 136 17.10 -8.38 5.65
CA SER A 136 16.39 -9.59 5.22
C SER A 136 14.96 -9.62 5.73
N ALA A 137 14.70 -9.08 6.92
CA ALA A 137 13.35 -8.95 7.46
C ALA A 137 12.47 -8.00 6.63
N MET A 138 13.05 -6.97 5.97
CA MET A 138 12.32 -6.12 5.03
C MET A 138 12.05 -6.85 3.72
N ILE A 139 13.06 -7.55 3.19
CA ILE A 139 12.94 -8.33 1.96
C ILE A 139 11.89 -9.44 2.11
N ARG A 140 11.92 -10.19 3.21
CA ARG A 140 10.93 -11.22 3.51
C ARG A 140 9.51 -10.65 3.49
N ARG A 141 9.28 -9.51 4.15
CA ARG A 141 7.97 -8.85 4.14
C ARG A 141 7.57 -8.36 2.76
N ALA A 142 8.52 -7.86 1.95
CA ALA A 142 8.22 -7.49 0.57
C ALA A 142 7.71 -8.69 -0.23
N PHE A 143 8.35 -9.85 -0.09
CA PHE A 143 7.90 -11.08 -0.72
C PHE A 143 6.55 -11.59 -0.20
N GLU A 144 6.24 -11.41 1.09
CA GLU A 144 4.92 -11.71 1.66
C GLU A 144 3.82 -10.77 1.14
N GLN A 145 4.20 -9.58 0.63
CA GLN A 145 3.29 -8.61 0.01
C GLN A 145 3.18 -8.74 -1.52
N GLY A 146 3.82 -9.74 -2.12
CA GLY A 146 3.69 -10.04 -3.56
C GLY A 146 4.71 -9.37 -4.50
N TRP A 147 5.78 -8.77 -3.99
CA TRP A 147 6.87 -8.29 -4.84
C TRP A 147 7.54 -9.47 -5.58
N GLY A 148 7.70 -9.35 -6.90
CA GLY A 148 8.21 -10.44 -7.75
C GLY A 148 9.71 -10.72 -7.58
N PHE A 149 10.51 -9.70 -7.29
CA PHE A 149 11.95 -9.85 -7.01
C PHE A 149 12.51 -8.72 -6.15
N VAL A 150 13.73 -8.89 -5.66
CA VAL A 150 14.48 -7.82 -5.00
C VAL A 150 15.92 -7.75 -5.47
N VAL A 151 16.49 -6.56 -5.39
CA VAL A 151 17.92 -6.32 -5.55
C VAL A 151 18.50 -5.96 -4.19
N THR A 152 19.34 -6.84 -3.65
CA THR A 152 19.77 -6.78 -2.26
C THR A 152 20.99 -5.90 -2.04
N LYS A 153 21.17 -5.47 -0.80
CA LYS A 153 22.51 -5.19 -0.25
C LYS A 153 22.96 -6.50 0.40
N THR A 154 23.99 -7.15 -0.15
CA THR A 154 24.48 -8.51 0.09
C THR A 154 23.97 -9.25 1.34
N PHE A 155 22.92 -10.10 1.27
CA PHE A 155 22.70 -11.40 1.97
C PHE A 155 21.30 -12.01 1.66
N GLY A 156 21.15 -13.35 1.68
CA GLY A 156 20.12 -14.13 0.94
C GLY A 156 18.83 -14.62 1.65
N LEU A 157 17.85 -15.06 0.84
CA LEU A 157 16.50 -15.61 1.13
C LEU A 157 16.03 -16.55 -0.02
N ASP A 158 14.97 -17.36 0.17
CA ASP A 158 14.49 -18.43 -0.75
C ASP A 158 13.64 -17.99 -1.98
N LYS A 159 13.82 -16.77 -2.50
CA LYS A 159 13.09 -16.23 -3.68
C LYS A 159 14.06 -15.52 -4.62
N VAL A 160 13.64 -15.13 -5.82
CA VAL A 160 14.53 -14.50 -6.83
C VAL A 160 15.24 -13.29 -6.24
N VAL A 161 16.55 -13.44 -6.02
CA VAL A 161 17.43 -12.48 -5.35
C VAL A 161 18.55 -12.09 -6.30
N ILE A 162 18.55 -10.80 -6.67
CA ILE A 162 19.65 -10.20 -7.42
C ILE A 162 20.62 -9.57 -6.42
N ALA A 163 21.86 -10.05 -6.36
CA ALA A 163 22.85 -9.51 -5.44
C ALA A 163 23.55 -8.27 -6.05
N SER A 164 23.34 -7.09 -5.47
CA SER A 164 24.09 -5.89 -5.88
C SER A 164 25.48 -5.89 -5.23
N ILE A 165 26.53 -5.99 -6.05
CA ILE A 165 27.93 -6.02 -5.62
C ILE A 165 28.73 -4.83 -6.16
N MET A 166 29.77 -4.43 -5.43
CA MET A 166 30.66 -3.31 -5.79
C MET A 166 32.05 -3.53 -5.19
N CYS A 167 33.08 -3.47 -6.03
CA CYS A 167 34.48 -3.50 -5.62
C CYS A 167 35.26 -2.32 -6.19
N SER A 168 36.49 -2.12 -5.69
CA SER A 168 37.54 -1.34 -6.35
C SER A 168 37.85 -1.89 -7.75
N TYR A 169 38.59 -1.14 -8.56
CA TYR A 169 39.05 -1.62 -9.87
C TYR A 169 40.19 -2.63 -9.72
N ASN A 170 39.82 -3.84 -9.34
CA ASN A 170 40.71 -4.98 -9.17
C ASN A 170 39.95 -6.25 -9.58
N GLU A 171 40.46 -6.97 -10.57
CA GLU A 171 39.81 -8.16 -11.11
C GLU A 171 39.59 -9.25 -10.06
N ALA A 172 40.59 -9.50 -9.20
CA ALA A 172 40.50 -10.53 -8.18
C ALA A 172 39.38 -10.22 -7.16
N ASP A 173 39.23 -8.96 -6.76
CA ASP A 173 38.16 -8.53 -5.84
C ASP A 173 36.77 -8.76 -6.45
N TRP A 174 36.59 -8.47 -7.75
CA TRP A 174 35.31 -8.69 -8.45
C TRP A 174 34.99 -10.17 -8.59
N VAL A 175 35.98 -10.99 -8.97
CA VAL A 175 35.82 -12.44 -9.09
C VAL A 175 35.47 -13.07 -7.75
N GLU A 176 36.20 -12.72 -6.69
CA GLU A 176 35.97 -13.26 -5.35
C GLU A 176 34.57 -12.89 -4.84
N LEU A 177 34.16 -11.63 -5.02
CA LEU A 177 32.85 -11.18 -4.54
C LEU A 177 31.69 -11.78 -5.35
N ALA A 178 31.83 -11.90 -6.67
CA ALA A 178 30.86 -12.56 -7.53
C ALA A 178 30.69 -14.04 -7.16
N GLN A 179 31.80 -14.77 -6.95
CA GLN A 179 31.77 -16.17 -6.53
C GLN A 179 31.10 -16.34 -5.17
N LYS A 180 31.36 -15.45 -4.20
CA LYS A 180 30.68 -15.48 -2.90
C LYS A 180 29.18 -15.22 -3.01
N ALA A 181 28.77 -14.26 -3.84
CA ALA A 181 27.36 -13.95 -4.07
C ALA A 181 26.64 -15.12 -4.74
N GLN A 182 27.23 -15.74 -5.77
CA GLN A 182 26.70 -16.94 -6.40
C GLN A 182 26.62 -18.11 -5.41
N ALA A 183 27.68 -18.35 -4.61
CA ALA A 183 27.70 -19.42 -3.60
C ALA A 183 26.65 -19.21 -2.49
N SER A 184 26.21 -17.97 -2.27
CA SER A 184 25.12 -17.66 -1.34
C SER A 184 23.71 -17.92 -1.89
N GLY A 185 23.61 -18.36 -3.15
CA GLY A 185 22.35 -18.71 -3.81
C GLY A 185 21.69 -17.56 -4.58
N ALA A 186 22.44 -16.52 -4.98
CA ALA A 186 21.89 -15.46 -5.82
C ALA A 186 21.54 -15.98 -7.22
N ASP A 187 20.35 -15.63 -7.73
CA ASP A 187 19.89 -16.02 -9.07
C ASP A 187 20.55 -15.19 -10.17
N ALA A 188 20.92 -13.95 -9.84
CA ALA A 188 21.64 -13.03 -10.72
C ALA A 188 22.49 -12.03 -9.91
N LEU A 189 23.40 -11.35 -10.61
CA LEU A 189 24.23 -10.28 -10.03
C LEU A 189 23.88 -8.91 -10.63
N GLU A 190 23.88 -7.86 -9.80
CA GLU A 190 23.88 -6.46 -10.26
C GLU A 190 25.24 -5.82 -9.94
N LEU A 191 26.02 -5.48 -10.97
CA LEU A 191 27.33 -4.84 -10.82
C LEU A 191 27.13 -3.32 -10.74
N ASN A 192 27.37 -2.74 -9.57
CA ASN A 192 27.16 -1.31 -9.32
C ASN A 192 28.44 -0.50 -9.61
N LEU A 193 28.39 0.35 -10.65
CA LEU A 193 29.53 1.15 -11.11
C LEU A 193 29.54 2.61 -10.59
N SER A 194 29.22 2.84 -9.31
CA SER A 194 29.13 4.19 -8.73
C SER A 194 30.48 4.88 -8.42
N CYS A 195 31.63 4.26 -8.69
CA CYS A 195 32.94 4.82 -8.36
C CYS A 195 33.31 5.98 -9.32
N PRO A 196 33.80 7.15 -8.85
CA PRO A 196 33.90 8.38 -9.63
C PRO A 196 35.04 8.43 -10.67
N HIS A 197 35.67 7.29 -10.97
CA HIS A 197 36.68 7.22 -12.02
C HIS A 197 36.02 6.67 -13.27
N GLY A 198 35.85 7.54 -14.27
CA GLY A 198 35.47 7.10 -15.61
C GLY A 198 36.44 6.02 -16.07
N MET A 199 35.92 4.81 -16.29
CA MET A 199 36.71 3.69 -16.79
C MET A 199 36.19 3.34 -18.17
N GLY A 200 37.03 3.64 -19.15
CA GLY A 200 36.93 3.11 -20.49
C GLY A 200 37.27 1.62 -20.50
N GLU A 201 36.41 0.90 -21.21
CA GLU A 201 36.65 -0.29 -22.03
C GLU A 201 37.27 -1.57 -21.45
N SER A 202 36.47 -2.64 -21.63
CA SER A 202 36.82 -4.02 -21.99
C SER A 202 37.52 -4.92 -20.96
N GLY A 203 36.79 -5.95 -20.48
CA GLY A 203 37.40 -7.19 -19.97
C GLY A 203 36.73 -7.87 -18.77
N MET A 204 36.02 -7.13 -17.92
CA MET A 204 35.69 -7.61 -16.56
C MET A 204 34.47 -8.55 -16.45
N GLY A 205 33.58 -8.60 -17.45
CA GLY A 205 32.33 -9.36 -17.33
C GLY A 205 32.46 -10.87 -17.58
N LEU A 206 33.55 -11.33 -18.21
CA LEU A 206 33.83 -12.76 -18.43
C LEU A 206 34.14 -13.54 -17.14
N ALA A 207 34.39 -12.84 -16.03
CA ALA A 207 34.87 -13.46 -14.79
C ALA A 207 33.75 -13.80 -13.77
N CYS A 208 32.48 -13.46 -14.07
CA CYS A 208 31.36 -13.50 -13.11
C CYS A 208 30.50 -14.79 -13.08
N GLY A 209 30.94 -15.89 -13.69
CA GLY A 209 30.31 -17.21 -13.48
C GLY A 209 29.10 -17.54 -14.36
N GLN A 210 28.42 -18.64 -14.05
CA GLN A 210 27.38 -19.29 -14.88
C GLN A 210 25.97 -18.65 -14.78
N ILE A 211 25.78 -17.69 -13.88
CA ILE A 211 24.49 -17.02 -13.65
C ILE A 211 24.46 -15.66 -14.38
N PRO A 212 23.29 -15.20 -14.86
CA PRO A 212 23.20 -13.93 -15.58
C PRO A 212 23.60 -12.76 -14.67
N PHE A 213 24.24 -11.74 -15.25
CA PHE A 213 24.61 -10.53 -14.53
C PHE A 213 24.23 -9.28 -15.31
N PHE A 214 23.88 -8.24 -14.55
CA PHE A 214 23.42 -6.96 -15.04
C PHE A 214 24.38 -5.86 -14.59
N VAL A 215 24.63 -4.88 -15.45
CA VAL A 215 25.45 -3.71 -15.09
C VAL A 215 24.56 -2.52 -14.78
N LYS A 216 24.67 -1.93 -13.59
CA LYS A 216 23.88 -0.76 -13.20
C LYS A 216 24.54 0.53 -13.69
N LEU A 217 23.86 1.23 -14.58
CA LEU A 217 24.40 2.39 -15.27
C LEU A 217 24.15 3.69 -14.49
N THR A 218 25.16 4.55 -14.41
CA THR A 218 25.00 5.93 -13.92
C THR A 218 24.42 6.81 -15.03
N PRO A 219 23.43 7.67 -14.73
CA PRO A 219 22.94 8.65 -15.70
C PRO A 219 23.88 9.85 -15.85
N ASN A 220 24.92 9.96 -15.02
CA ASN A 220 25.82 11.12 -14.94
C ASN A 220 26.97 11.00 -15.96
N ILE A 221 26.64 10.69 -17.20
CA ILE A 221 27.58 10.53 -18.32
C ILE A 221 26.98 11.13 -19.59
N THR A 222 27.84 11.59 -20.51
CA THR A 222 27.41 12.23 -21.76
C THR A 222 26.66 11.28 -22.69
N ASP A 223 27.16 10.05 -22.83
CA ASP A 223 26.55 9.03 -23.68
C ASP A 223 26.43 7.72 -22.90
N ILE A 224 25.24 7.46 -22.36
CA ILE A 224 24.94 6.23 -21.63
C ILE A 224 24.94 4.99 -22.55
N VAL A 225 24.71 5.18 -23.86
CA VAL A 225 24.71 4.08 -24.84
C VAL A 225 26.12 3.49 -24.95
N SER A 226 27.16 4.33 -24.94
CA SER A 226 28.55 3.86 -24.97
C SER A 226 28.87 2.88 -23.83
N ILE A 227 28.38 3.15 -22.61
CA ILE A 227 28.59 2.27 -21.45
C ILE A 227 27.72 1.01 -21.55
N ALA A 228 26.48 1.13 -22.04
CA ALA A 228 25.63 -0.03 -22.25
C ALA A 228 26.25 -1.00 -23.29
N VAL A 229 26.80 -0.47 -24.38
CA VAL A 229 27.53 -1.24 -25.39
C VAL A 229 28.77 -1.88 -24.77
N ALA A 230 29.55 -1.15 -23.98
CA ALA A 230 30.72 -1.70 -23.30
C ALA A 230 30.35 -2.82 -22.31
N ALA A 231 29.23 -2.69 -21.58
CA ALA A 231 28.72 -3.73 -20.69
C ALA A 231 28.33 -5.00 -21.47
N HIS A 232 27.62 -4.83 -22.59
CA HIS A 232 27.25 -5.94 -23.47
C HIS A 232 28.48 -6.65 -24.06
N GLN A 233 29.45 -5.89 -24.57
CA GLN A 233 30.73 -6.42 -25.06
C GLN A 233 31.54 -7.12 -23.96
N GLY A 234 31.38 -6.67 -22.71
CA GLY A 234 31.94 -7.33 -21.54
C GLY A 234 31.26 -8.65 -21.16
N GLY A 235 30.15 -9.02 -21.80
CA GLY A 235 29.40 -10.25 -21.55
C GLY A 235 28.20 -10.10 -20.61
N ALA A 236 27.78 -8.87 -20.29
CA ALA A 236 26.60 -8.65 -19.44
C ALA A 236 25.32 -9.17 -20.10
N SER A 237 24.48 -9.83 -19.32
CA SER A 237 23.18 -10.34 -19.75
C SER A 237 22.16 -9.21 -19.95
N GLY A 238 22.36 -8.08 -19.27
CA GLY A 238 21.55 -6.87 -19.42
C GLY A 238 22.12 -5.68 -18.65
N VAL A 239 21.35 -4.59 -18.58
CA VAL A 239 21.73 -3.37 -17.85
C VAL A 239 20.57 -2.88 -16.98
N SER A 240 20.89 -2.43 -15.76
CA SER A 240 19.96 -1.71 -14.88
C SER A 240 20.14 -0.20 -15.09
N ALA A 241 19.24 0.42 -15.86
CA ALA A 241 19.26 1.85 -16.13
C ALA A 241 18.09 2.54 -15.38
N ILE A 242 18.29 3.51 -14.50
CA ILE A 242 19.52 4.25 -14.15
C ILE A 242 19.73 4.30 -12.63
N ASN A 243 20.96 4.59 -12.22
CA ASN A 243 21.28 5.01 -10.85
C ASN A 243 20.84 6.48 -10.62
N THR A 244 21.11 6.99 -9.42
CA THR A 244 20.77 8.35 -9.00
C THR A 244 21.47 9.45 -9.83
N VAL A 245 20.73 10.52 -10.13
CA VAL A 245 21.26 11.70 -10.82
C VAL A 245 21.99 12.60 -9.82
N SER A 246 23.21 12.99 -10.15
CA SER A 246 24.02 13.87 -9.31
C SER A 246 23.34 15.24 -9.19
N GLY A 247 23.14 15.70 -7.95
CA GLY A 247 22.45 16.95 -7.67
C GLY A 247 22.84 17.55 -6.32
N LEU A 248 22.40 18.79 -6.13
CA LEU A 248 22.38 19.46 -4.83
C LEU A 248 20.91 19.79 -4.55
N MET A 249 20.33 19.13 -3.56
CA MET A 249 18.88 19.22 -3.30
C MET A 249 18.44 20.64 -2.93
N THR A 250 19.06 21.22 -1.90
CA THR A 250 18.78 22.60 -1.51
C THR A 250 19.89 23.17 -0.62
N VAL A 251 19.92 24.49 -0.55
CA VAL A 251 20.77 25.28 0.34
C VAL A 251 19.85 26.23 1.11
N LYS A 252 20.04 26.32 2.42
CA LYS A 252 19.29 27.24 3.29
C LYS A 252 19.72 28.69 3.03
N SER A 253 18.94 29.65 3.55
CA SER A 253 19.24 31.09 3.42
C SER A 253 20.60 31.51 4.04
N ASP A 254 21.13 30.71 4.97
CA ASP A 254 22.45 30.90 5.59
C ASP A 254 23.59 30.20 4.85
N ALA A 255 23.35 29.76 3.61
CA ALA A 255 24.27 28.99 2.78
C ALA A 255 24.62 27.57 3.30
N THR A 256 23.94 27.06 4.33
CA THR A 256 24.12 25.67 4.78
C THR A 256 23.42 24.70 3.83
N PRO A 257 24.08 23.61 3.37
CA PRO A 257 23.43 22.63 2.51
C PRO A 257 22.40 21.81 3.29
N TRP A 258 21.43 21.23 2.59
CA TRP A 258 20.56 20.20 3.16
C TRP A 258 20.56 18.94 2.28
N PRO A 259 20.89 17.77 2.84
CA PRO A 259 21.25 17.51 4.25
C PRO A 259 22.67 18.02 4.63
N ALA A 260 22.84 18.42 5.89
CA ALA A 260 24.14 18.82 6.47
C ALA A 260 24.67 17.74 7.41
N VAL A 261 25.95 17.38 7.28
CA VAL A 261 26.62 16.37 8.15
C VAL A 261 27.82 17.02 8.84
N GLY A 262 27.90 16.92 10.17
CA GLY A 262 28.97 17.52 10.99
C GLY A 262 28.74 18.99 11.39
N LYS A 263 29.65 19.53 12.23
CA LYS A 263 29.64 20.95 12.67
C LYS A 263 30.45 21.88 11.75
N SER A 264 31.24 21.35 10.82
CA SER A 264 32.03 22.13 9.86
C SER A 264 31.39 22.11 8.48
N THR A 265 31.19 23.30 7.92
CA THR A 265 30.68 23.57 6.58
C THR A 265 31.69 23.11 5.52
N SER A 266 31.66 21.84 5.13
CA SER A 266 32.46 21.35 4.00
C SER A 266 31.80 20.15 3.30
N ARG A 267 31.07 20.46 2.21
CA ARG A 267 30.55 19.59 1.13
C ARG A 267 29.73 18.35 1.52
N THR A 268 28.43 18.41 1.20
CA THR A 268 27.58 17.24 0.96
C THR A 268 26.97 17.37 -0.44
N SER A 269 27.17 16.39 -1.33
CA SER A 269 26.35 16.22 -2.54
C SER A 269 25.28 15.17 -2.25
N LEU A 270 24.02 15.46 -2.58
CA LEU A 270 22.93 14.49 -2.48
C LEU A 270 21.98 14.63 -3.67
N ALA A 271 21.78 13.50 -4.35
CA ALA A 271 21.05 13.31 -5.58
C ALA A 271 19.51 13.45 -5.44
N SER A 272 18.85 13.92 -6.49
CA SER A 272 17.39 13.92 -6.68
C SER A 272 17.02 13.12 -7.94
N LEU A 273 15.82 12.54 -7.99
CA LEU A 273 15.29 11.83 -9.16
C LEU A 273 13.96 12.48 -9.59
N TRP A 274 13.97 13.23 -10.71
CA TRP A 274 12.86 13.41 -11.69
C TRP A 274 13.23 14.46 -12.77
N PRO A 275 13.20 14.17 -14.08
CA PRO A 275 13.08 15.21 -15.10
C PRO A 275 11.59 15.49 -15.42
N PRO A 276 11.17 16.74 -15.67
CA PRO A 276 9.78 17.03 -16.04
C PRO A 276 9.44 16.34 -17.36
N THR A 277 8.42 15.48 -17.34
CA THR A 277 7.78 14.99 -18.56
C THR A 277 7.20 16.19 -19.30
N ARG A 278 7.51 16.31 -20.60
CA ARG A 278 6.90 17.31 -21.50
C ARG A 278 5.38 17.12 -21.46
N GLY A 279 4.64 18.03 -20.81
CA GLY A 279 3.20 17.82 -20.72
C GLY A 279 2.33 18.84 -20.00
N GLU A 280 2.79 20.02 -19.56
CA GLU A 280 1.86 21.05 -19.07
C GLU A 280 2.24 22.42 -19.63
N ARG A 281 1.54 22.81 -20.71
CA ARG A 281 1.39 24.22 -21.05
C ARG A 281 0.61 24.86 -19.90
N ALA A 282 1.28 25.69 -19.10
CA ALA A 282 0.63 26.59 -18.17
C ALA A 282 -0.43 27.39 -18.94
N ALA A 283 -1.70 27.15 -18.63
CA ALA A 283 -2.79 27.99 -19.10
C ALA A 283 -2.55 29.40 -18.56
N SER A 284 -2.23 30.35 -19.45
CA SER A 284 -2.17 31.76 -19.13
C SER A 284 -3.55 32.21 -18.63
N ARG A 285 -3.67 32.54 -17.34
CA ARG A 285 -4.82 33.28 -16.82
C ARG A 285 -4.82 34.69 -17.43
N PRO A 286 -5.93 35.18 -18.00
CA PRO A 286 -6.03 36.57 -18.39
C PRO A 286 -6.05 37.46 -17.14
N SER A 287 -5.28 38.54 -17.18
CA SER A 287 -5.22 39.56 -16.15
C SER A 287 -6.55 40.29 -16.00
N THR A 288 -7.15 40.24 -14.81
CA THR A 288 -8.22 41.16 -14.40
C THR A 288 -7.62 42.54 -14.10
N PRO A 289 -8.17 43.65 -14.59
CA PRO A 289 -7.72 44.98 -14.22
C PRO A 289 -8.18 45.31 -12.80
N SER A 290 -7.27 45.88 -11.99
CA SER A 290 -7.58 46.41 -10.67
C SER A 290 -8.39 47.72 -10.79
N PRO A 291 -9.28 48.02 -9.84
CA PRO A 291 -10.09 49.24 -9.88
C PRO A 291 -9.26 50.45 -9.45
N GLY A 292 -9.24 51.47 -10.30
CA GLY A 292 -8.69 52.80 -10.07
C GLY A 292 -9.23 53.75 -11.13
#